data_AF-A0AAD5TJN3-F1
#
_entry.id   AF-A0AAD5TJN3-F1
#
_cell.length_a   1.000
_cell.length_b   1.000
_cell.length_c   1.000
_cell.angle_alpha   90.00
_cell.angle_beta   90.00
_cell.angle_gamma   90.00
#
_symmetry.space_group_name_H-M   'P 1'
#
loop_
_entity.id
_entity.type
_entity.pdbx_description
1 polymer ?
#
loop_
_entity_poly.entity_id
_entity_poly.type
_entity_poly.pdbx_seq_one_letter_code
_entity_poly.pdbx_strand_id
1 'polypeptide(L)'
;MSVEPTNPSVAANAADAGPSVDFVGRASVVDDGALISDGAWAIVNMPSETTKLVQLNKDSKVMMGKFGSFQTSLLMGLPFDLPYEADGQGVVTPAPEGFKLDELDIETEEGANNKNLVDKSDSQRLTQAEIEALKEKARIGDLEGVGVIKALTENSETWKEKTEFAKAKYIKRKQKKYSRVFTPVRPTARLLCEHFNRENPRRILEIRGDTLSQILTAANVRAGGRYLLVDEAGGLLTCALAERMQGWGTIMMLHEHPASNHDMIKYLNLPSTVPDVMRTLSWNRIEPHTDEDIENTEMKNADPERSQRYQARIKKIKDSREYLKAGGFDALIIVSLFDVKEIIEMLSPYLAGSAPIVAYSQYKEALTDAWQHMRTAREFVNSQLTESWLREYQVTGGMHPTMRMSGTGGYLVSGIKVFEVESHASTRPRAPGKGQGKGRRKRDDGDDGGEHRGADKAMKMDE
;
A
#
# COMPACT_ATOMS: atom_id res chain seq x y z
N MET A 1 30.58 54.04 37.75
CA MET A 1 30.80 52.66 38.25
C MET A 1 29.62 51.83 37.79
N SER A 2 29.43 51.65 36.49
CA SER A 2 30.20 50.76 35.60
C SER A 2 29.76 49.31 35.81
N VAL A 3 28.71 48.90 35.09
CA VAL A 3 28.46 47.50 34.77
C VAL A 3 28.26 47.45 33.26
N GLU A 4 29.21 46.82 32.59
CA GLU A 4 29.34 46.70 31.13
C GLU A 4 28.25 45.78 30.54
N PRO A 5 27.90 45.95 29.24
CA PRO A 5 27.03 45.03 28.53
C PRO A 5 27.82 43.82 28.00
N THR A 6 27.41 42.61 28.36
CA THR A 6 27.99 41.37 27.81
C THR A 6 27.46 41.09 26.40
N ASN A 7 28.40 40.88 25.47
CA ASN A 7 28.22 40.53 24.05
C ASN A 7 27.28 39.34 23.79
N PRO A 8 26.55 39.32 22.65
CA PRO A 8 25.87 38.15 22.13
C PRO A 8 26.80 37.40 21.16
N SER A 9 27.45 36.33 21.61
CA SER A 9 28.15 35.41 20.70
C SER A 9 28.25 33.99 21.27
N VAL A 10 27.18 33.21 21.17
CA VAL A 10 27.26 31.74 21.15
C VAL A 10 26.21 31.21 20.18
N ALA A 11 26.50 31.38 18.89
CA ALA A 11 25.87 30.62 17.82
C ALA A 11 26.99 29.88 17.09
N ALA A 12 27.44 28.76 17.67
CA ALA A 12 28.27 27.75 17.01
C ALA A 12 28.32 26.50 17.90
N ASN A 13 28.24 25.33 17.25
CA ASN A 13 28.33 23.96 17.79
C ASN A 13 27.00 23.26 18.10
N ALA A 14 26.20 23.04 17.05
CA ALA A 14 25.26 21.93 16.96
C ALA A 14 25.74 20.92 15.89
N ALA A 15 27.04 20.55 15.93
CA ALA A 15 27.66 19.67 14.93
C ALA A 15 28.40 18.46 15.52
N ASP A 16 28.21 18.15 16.81
CA ASP A 16 28.89 17.00 17.43
C ASP A 16 28.05 16.34 18.53
N ALA A 17 26.77 16.11 18.25
CA ALA A 17 25.98 15.17 19.03
C ALA A 17 26.16 13.79 18.38
N GLY A 18 27.05 12.96 18.94
CA GLY A 18 27.09 11.54 18.61
C GLY A 18 25.72 10.89 18.79
N PRO A 19 25.45 9.74 18.13
CA PRO A 19 24.13 9.14 18.14
C PRO A 19 23.67 8.91 19.57
N SER A 20 22.51 9.48 19.93
CA SER A 20 21.83 9.14 21.19
C SER A 20 21.65 7.63 21.24
N VAL A 21 21.76 7.04 22.42
CA VAL A 21 21.61 5.59 22.60
C VAL A 21 20.26 5.39 23.27
N ASP A 22 19.39 4.57 22.67
CA ASP A 22 18.10 4.25 23.27
C ASP A 22 18.31 3.39 24.52
N PHE A 23 17.26 3.20 25.34
CA PHE A 23 17.27 2.42 26.60
C PHE A 23 17.85 1.00 26.51
N VAL A 24 18.10 0.47 25.30
CA VAL A 24 18.64 -0.88 25.01
C VAL A 24 20.06 -0.83 24.41
N GLY A 25 20.74 0.31 24.41
CA GLY A 25 22.14 0.41 23.96
C GLY A 25 22.33 0.25 22.44
N ARG A 26 21.26 0.40 21.65
CA ARG A 26 21.33 0.52 20.19
C ARG A 26 21.38 1.99 19.80
N ALA A 27 22.15 2.32 18.76
CA ALA A 27 22.14 3.65 18.17
C ALA A 27 20.69 4.06 17.90
N SER A 28 20.29 5.22 18.42
CA SER A 28 18.94 5.74 18.27
C SER A 28 18.62 5.82 16.78
N VAL A 29 17.51 5.21 16.38
CA VAL A 29 16.98 5.37 15.03
C VAL A 29 16.45 6.80 14.92
N VAL A 30 17.35 7.75 14.68
CA VAL A 30 17.00 9.18 14.49
C VAL A 30 17.73 9.70 13.24
N ASP A 31 17.63 8.93 12.16
CA ASP A 31 17.29 9.57 10.90
C ASP A 31 15.77 9.41 10.80
N ASP A 32 15.02 10.47 11.11
CA ASP A 32 13.58 10.47 10.91
C ASP A 32 13.23 10.45 9.42
N GLY A 33 14.23 10.43 8.52
CA GLY A 33 14.12 10.41 7.07
C GLY A 33 13.49 11.68 6.51
N ALA A 34 13.40 12.76 7.30
CA ALA A 34 12.66 13.97 6.93
C ALA A 34 13.29 14.67 5.73
N LEU A 35 14.61 14.61 5.64
CA LEU A 35 15.37 15.27 4.59
C LEU A 35 15.76 14.31 3.48
N ILE A 36 15.79 14.85 2.27
CA ILE A 36 16.22 14.14 1.08
C ILE A 36 17.74 13.99 1.12
N SER A 37 18.22 12.74 1.12
CA SER A 37 19.63 12.41 1.06
C SER A 37 20.00 11.77 -0.29
N ASP A 38 21.31 11.72 -0.55
CA ASP A 38 21.85 11.05 -1.73
C ASP A 38 21.56 9.55 -1.67
N GLY A 39 21.10 8.98 -2.78
CA GLY A 39 20.70 7.57 -2.88
C GLY A 39 19.28 7.26 -2.38
N ALA A 40 18.57 8.23 -1.80
CA ALA A 40 17.22 8.02 -1.27
C ALA A 40 16.20 7.80 -2.40
N TRP A 41 15.24 6.91 -2.18
CA TRP A 41 14.09 6.72 -3.04
C TRP A 41 12.98 7.72 -2.72
N ALA A 42 12.28 8.18 -3.75
CA ALA A 42 11.15 9.08 -3.63
C ALA A 42 10.03 8.68 -4.59
N ILE A 43 8.79 8.88 -4.15
CA ILE A 43 7.63 8.88 -5.05
C ILE A 43 7.37 10.34 -5.43
N VAL A 44 7.71 10.71 -6.66
CA VAL A 44 7.47 12.07 -7.17
C VAL A 44 6.04 12.17 -7.67
N ASN A 45 5.23 12.94 -6.97
CA ASN A 45 3.89 13.33 -7.40
C ASN A 45 4.00 14.44 -8.43
N MET A 46 3.45 14.17 -9.61
CA MET A 46 3.43 15.10 -10.73
C MET A 46 2.19 15.99 -10.66
N PRO A 47 2.21 17.19 -11.27
CA PRO A 47 1.02 18.05 -11.35
C PRO A 47 -0.12 17.41 -12.16
N SER A 48 0.16 16.39 -12.98
CA SER A 48 -0.84 15.55 -13.65
C SER A 48 -1.51 14.51 -12.74
N GLU A 49 -1.24 14.52 -11.43
CA GLU A 49 -1.67 13.52 -10.43
C GLU A 49 -1.11 12.12 -10.68
N THR A 50 -0.16 11.95 -11.60
CA THR A 50 0.58 10.70 -11.80
C THR A 50 1.76 10.65 -10.87
N THR A 51 2.23 9.45 -10.55
CA THR A 51 3.35 9.25 -9.61
C THR A 51 4.52 8.57 -10.30
N LYS A 52 5.75 8.94 -9.97
CA LYS A 52 6.95 8.25 -10.44
C LYS A 52 7.84 7.86 -9.28
N LEU A 53 8.18 6.58 -9.18
CA LEU A 53 9.17 6.10 -8.22
C LEU A 53 10.58 6.29 -8.81
N VAL A 54 11.42 7.05 -8.11
CA VAL A 54 12.78 7.41 -8.57
C VAL A 54 13.78 7.35 -7.44
N GLN A 55 15.04 7.03 -7.76
CA GLN A 55 16.15 7.18 -6.84
C GLN A 55 16.82 8.55 -7.06
N LEU A 56 17.02 9.30 -5.97
CA LEU A 56 17.58 10.64 -5.97
C LEU A 56 19.10 10.54 -5.73
N ASN A 57 19.87 10.46 -6.81
CA ASN A 57 21.34 10.44 -6.76
C ASN A 57 21.89 11.80 -7.19
N LYS A 58 22.84 12.42 -6.50
CA LYS A 58 23.35 13.79 -6.79
C LYS A 58 23.59 14.11 -8.27
N ASP A 59 24.12 13.17 -9.04
CA ASP A 59 24.47 13.37 -10.45
C ASP A 59 23.32 13.04 -11.42
N SER A 60 22.11 12.80 -10.93
CA SER A 60 20.97 12.34 -11.71
C SER A 60 19.96 13.44 -12.03
N LYS A 61 19.32 13.29 -13.18
CA LYS A 61 18.27 14.17 -13.69
C LYS A 61 16.96 13.40 -13.81
N VAL A 62 15.90 13.89 -13.18
CA VAL A 62 14.58 13.25 -13.22
C VAL A 62 13.73 13.88 -14.32
N MET A 63 13.18 13.03 -15.19
CA MET A 63 12.33 13.45 -16.30
C MET A 63 10.86 13.55 -15.87
N MET A 64 10.30 14.74 -16.02
CA MET A 64 8.91 15.08 -15.70
C MET A 64 7.98 15.02 -16.92
N GLY A 65 8.39 14.33 -17.99
CA GLY A 65 7.61 14.25 -19.24
C GLY A 65 7.46 15.64 -19.87
N LYS A 66 6.22 16.06 -20.14
CA LYS A 66 5.92 17.37 -20.75
C LYS A 66 6.28 18.58 -19.86
N PHE A 67 6.52 18.37 -18.56
CA PHE A 67 6.85 19.45 -17.62
C PHE A 67 8.36 19.69 -17.50
N GLY A 68 9.16 19.00 -18.33
CA GLY A 68 10.61 19.16 -18.37
C GLY A 68 11.32 18.17 -17.46
N SER A 69 12.24 18.67 -16.65
CA SER A 69 13.15 17.86 -15.85
C SER A 69 13.80 18.71 -14.77
N PHE A 70 14.25 18.09 -13.68
CA PHE A 70 15.01 18.76 -12.62
C PHE A 70 16.27 17.98 -12.26
N GLN A 71 17.29 18.67 -11.75
CA GLN A 71 18.47 18.04 -11.20
C GLN A 71 18.20 17.66 -9.74
N THR A 72 18.47 16.41 -9.39
CA THR A 72 18.19 15.89 -8.04
C THR A 72 19.12 16.44 -6.97
N SER A 73 20.34 16.88 -7.32
CA SER A 73 21.28 17.54 -6.38
C SER A 73 20.66 18.74 -5.67
N LEU A 74 19.69 19.41 -6.30
CA LEU A 74 19.03 20.59 -5.77
C LEU A 74 17.95 20.28 -4.72
N LEU A 75 17.59 18.99 -4.57
CA LEU A 75 16.70 18.54 -3.50
C LEU A 75 17.46 18.10 -2.25
N MET A 76 18.79 17.95 -2.32
CA MET A 76 19.59 17.39 -1.23
C MET A 76 19.53 18.28 0.01
N GLY A 77 19.16 17.70 1.15
CA GLY A 77 18.97 18.40 2.42
C GLY A 77 17.64 19.14 2.52
N LEU A 78 16.80 19.15 1.48
CA LEU A 78 15.44 19.68 1.54
C LEU A 78 14.47 18.62 2.10
N PRO A 79 13.37 19.02 2.75
CA PRO A 79 12.42 18.07 3.31
C PRO A 79 11.60 17.35 2.22
N PHE A 80 11.28 16.08 2.49
CA PHE A 80 10.24 15.35 1.77
C PHE A 80 8.86 16.00 1.99
N ASP A 81 7.90 15.59 1.16
CA ASP A 81 6.47 15.89 1.30
C ASP A 81 6.09 17.37 1.11
N LEU A 82 7.04 18.22 0.72
CA LEU A 82 6.80 19.60 0.30
C LEU A 82 6.73 19.74 -1.23
N PRO A 83 5.87 20.65 -1.75
CA PRO A 83 5.86 20.97 -3.16
C PRO A 83 7.05 21.85 -3.55
N TYR A 84 7.68 21.52 -4.67
CA TYR A 84 8.75 22.30 -5.27
C TYR A 84 8.45 22.61 -6.73
N GLU A 85 8.94 23.74 -7.20
CA GLU A 85 8.89 24.13 -8.61
C GLU A 85 10.27 24.03 -9.24
N ALA A 86 10.34 23.37 -10.41
CA ALA A 86 11.54 23.36 -11.23
C ALA A 86 11.43 24.38 -12.36
N ASP A 87 12.42 25.29 -12.46
CA ASP A 87 12.56 26.19 -13.59
C ASP A 87 13.13 25.48 -14.83
N GLY A 88 13.27 26.17 -15.97
CA GLY A 88 13.79 25.54 -17.21
C GLY A 88 15.26 25.22 -17.20
N GLN A 89 16.00 25.82 -16.28
CA GLN A 89 17.42 25.58 -16.09
C GLN A 89 17.66 24.43 -15.10
N GLY A 90 16.58 23.94 -14.47
CA GLY A 90 16.57 22.82 -13.55
C GLY A 90 16.69 23.23 -12.09
N VAL A 91 16.73 24.54 -11.77
CA VAL A 91 16.76 25.07 -10.40
C VAL A 91 15.45 24.71 -9.71
N VAL A 92 15.56 24.24 -8.48
CA VAL A 92 14.42 23.83 -7.67
C VAL A 92 14.23 24.85 -6.56
N THR A 93 13.01 25.36 -6.43
CA THR A 93 12.62 26.28 -5.35
C THR A 93 11.37 25.77 -4.64
N PRO A 94 11.18 26.07 -3.35
CA PRO A 94 9.90 25.82 -2.69
C PRO A 94 8.77 26.44 -3.50
N ALA A 95 7.71 25.68 -3.78
CA ALA A 95 6.58 26.22 -4.52
C ALA A 95 5.93 27.36 -3.70
N PRO A 96 5.56 28.50 -4.32
CA PRO A 96 4.94 29.63 -3.62
C PRO A 96 3.73 29.22 -2.75
N GLU A 97 3.62 29.79 -1.55
CA GLU A 97 2.44 29.68 -0.70
C GLU A 97 1.22 30.24 -1.47
N GLY A 98 0.35 29.35 -1.95
CA GLY A 98 -0.71 29.65 -2.93
C GLY A 98 -0.80 28.61 -4.05
N PHE A 99 0.22 27.76 -4.22
CA PHE A 99 0.14 26.54 -5.04
C PHE A 99 -0.66 25.41 -4.39
N LYS A 100 -1.47 25.69 -3.37
CA LYS A 100 -2.54 24.76 -3.04
C LYS A 100 -3.52 24.78 -4.20
N LEU A 101 -3.81 23.59 -4.71
CA LEU A 101 -4.65 23.31 -5.87
C LEU A 101 -6.07 23.92 -5.78
N ASP A 102 -6.42 24.50 -4.63
CA ASP A 102 -7.75 24.92 -4.22
C ASP A 102 -7.83 26.40 -3.74
N GLU A 103 -6.73 27.18 -3.74
CA GLU A 103 -6.66 28.54 -3.13
C GLU A 103 -6.41 29.69 -4.14
N LEU A 104 -7.17 29.77 -5.24
CA LEU A 104 -7.33 31.10 -5.87
C LEU A 104 -8.51 31.80 -5.21
N ASP A 105 -8.30 33.03 -4.76
CA ASP A 105 -9.34 33.92 -4.25
C ASP A 105 -10.42 34.05 -5.33
N ILE A 106 -11.54 33.43 -5.05
CA ILE A 106 -12.69 33.31 -5.93
C ILE A 106 -13.74 34.21 -5.28
N GLU A 107 -13.87 35.42 -5.82
CA GLU A 107 -14.84 36.40 -5.33
C GLU A 107 -16.26 35.88 -5.55
N THR A 108 -17.04 35.75 -4.47
CA THR A 108 -18.43 35.30 -4.56
C THR A 108 -19.33 36.42 -5.09
N GLU A 109 -19.56 36.43 -6.41
CA GLU A 109 -20.66 37.20 -7.01
C GLU A 109 -21.95 36.35 -7.02
N GLU A 110 -23.00 36.83 -6.35
CA GLU A 110 -24.32 36.20 -6.38
C GLU A 110 -24.97 36.36 -7.76
N GLY A 111 -25.49 35.26 -8.33
CA GLY A 111 -26.32 35.28 -9.55
C GLY A 111 -25.64 34.84 -10.85
N ALA A 112 -24.34 34.53 -10.83
CA ALA A 112 -23.65 33.95 -11.98
C ALA A 112 -24.30 32.62 -12.39
N ASN A 113 -24.61 32.46 -13.68
CA ASN A 113 -25.16 31.24 -14.24
C ASN A 113 -24.73 31.11 -15.71
N ASN A 114 -24.91 29.93 -16.27
CA ASN A 114 -24.48 29.61 -17.63
C ASN A 114 -25.55 29.86 -18.71
N LYS A 115 -26.67 30.55 -18.40
CA LYS A 115 -27.81 30.67 -19.34
C LYS A 115 -27.46 31.41 -20.64
N ASN A 116 -26.51 32.34 -20.56
CA ASN A 116 -26.04 33.18 -21.68
C ASN A 116 -24.68 32.72 -22.23
N LEU A 117 -24.05 31.70 -21.63
CA LEU A 117 -22.76 31.20 -22.08
C LEU A 117 -22.95 30.38 -23.37
N VAL A 118 -22.37 30.88 -24.47
CA VAL A 118 -22.37 30.20 -25.76
C VAL A 118 -20.97 29.64 -26.02
N ASP A 119 -20.89 28.36 -26.39
CA ASP A 119 -19.62 27.74 -26.74
C ASP A 119 -19.16 28.21 -28.12
N LYS A 120 -18.22 29.15 -28.14
CA LYS A 120 -17.61 29.69 -29.36
C LYS A 120 -16.11 29.46 -29.36
N SER A 121 -15.55 29.19 -30.54
CA SER A 121 -14.11 28.94 -30.72
C SER A 121 -13.22 30.15 -30.44
N ASP A 122 -13.77 31.37 -30.41
CA ASP A 122 -13.08 32.65 -30.19
C ASP A 122 -13.16 33.15 -28.73
N SER A 123 -13.73 32.36 -27.81
CA SER A 123 -13.86 32.73 -26.38
C SER A 123 -12.52 32.96 -25.67
N GLN A 124 -11.42 32.45 -26.24
CA GLN A 124 -10.04 32.69 -25.78
C GLN A 124 -9.33 33.53 -26.85
N ARG A 125 -8.90 34.73 -26.45
CA ARG A 125 -8.26 35.69 -27.38
C ARG A 125 -6.84 35.31 -27.75
N LEU A 126 -6.16 34.53 -26.91
CA LEU A 126 -4.82 34.01 -27.20
C LEU A 126 -4.89 32.83 -28.17
N THR A 127 -4.14 32.94 -29.26
CA THR A 127 -3.92 31.86 -30.22
C THR A 127 -3.06 30.75 -29.63
N GLN A 128 -3.07 29.58 -30.26
CA GLN A 128 -2.22 28.46 -29.83
C GLN A 128 -0.73 28.82 -29.87
N ALA A 129 -0.28 29.54 -30.89
CA ALA A 129 1.11 29.97 -31.03
C ALA A 129 1.55 30.92 -29.90
N GLU A 130 0.68 31.86 -29.51
CA GLU A 130 0.95 32.77 -28.38
C GLU A 130 1.01 32.01 -27.04
N ILE A 131 0.13 31.02 -26.85
CA ILE A 131 0.15 30.16 -25.66
C ILE A 131 1.43 29.32 -25.62
N GLU A 132 1.93 28.86 -26.77
CA GLU A 132 3.21 28.15 -26.85
C GLU A 132 4.40 29.07 -26.56
N ALA A 133 4.37 30.32 -27.03
CA ALA A 133 5.38 31.31 -26.67
C ALA A 133 5.38 31.63 -25.16
N LEU A 134 4.20 31.74 -24.52
CA LEU A 134 4.10 31.92 -23.07
C LEU A 134 4.65 30.71 -22.29
N LYS A 135 4.41 29.48 -22.78
CA LYS A 135 5.00 28.27 -22.19
C LYS A 135 6.51 28.27 -22.33
N GLU A 136 7.04 28.73 -23.46
CA GLU A 136 8.48 28.77 -23.67
C GLU A 136 9.14 29.79 -22.75
N LYS A 137 8.53 30.96 -22.56
CA LYS A 137 8.95 31.95 -21.55
C LYS A 137 8.92 31.36 -20.13
N ALA A 138 7.85 30.65 -19.78
CA ALA A 138 7.76 29.94 -18.51
C ALA A 138 8.73 28.76 -18.40
N ARG A 139 9.13 28.19 -19.56
CA ARG A 139 10.20 27.19 -19.61
C ARG A 139 11.48 27.86 -19.19
N ILE A 140 11.95 28.88 -19.90
CA ILE A 140 13.27 29.50 -19.68
C ILE A 140 13.41 30.32 -18.39
N GLY A 141 12.33 30.51 -17.62
CA GLY A 141 12.34 31.21 -16.32
C GLY A 141 11.95 32.69 -16.40
N ASP A 142 11.57 33.19 -17.57
CA ASP A 142 11.16 34.59 -17.80
C ASP A 142 9.73 34.89 -17.33
N LEU A 143 8.95 33.85 -17.04
CA LEU A 143 7.58 33.96 -16.55
C LEU A 143 7.33 32.89 -15.49
N GLU A 144 6.77 33.29 -14.36
CA GLU A 144 6.34 32.34 -13.31
C GLU A 144 5.27 31.39 -13.87
N GLY A 145 5.23 30.12 -13.42
CA GLY A 145 4.27 29.13 -13.91
C GLY A 145 2.80 29.56 -13.76
N VAL A 146 2.50 30.36 -12.73
CA VAL A 146 1.19 31.00 -12.51
C VAL A 146 0.86 32.04 -13.58
N GLY A 147 1.87 32.73 -14.14
CA GLY A 147 1.70 33.78 -15.13
C GLY A 147 1.01 33.31 -16.41
N VAL A 148 1.25 32.07 -16.86
CA VAL A 148 0.55 31.48 -18.01
C VAL A 148 -0.95 31.35 -17.74
N ILE A 149 -1.31 30.94 -16.52
CA ILE A 149 -2.71 30.76 -16.12
C ILE A 149 -3.40 32.12 -16.00
N LYS A 150 -2.74 33.10 -15.40
CA LYS A 150 -3.23 34.47 -15.27
C LYS A 150 -3.49 35.12 -16.64
N ALA A 151 -2.56 35.00 -17.58
CA ALA A 151 -2.74 35.48 -18.95
C ALA A 151 -3.94 34.81 -19.64
N LEU A 152 -4.15 33.51 -19.43
CA LEU A 152 -5.29 32.78 -19.99
C LEU A 152 -6.64 33.18 -19.39
N THR A 153 -6.67 33.53 -18.10
CA THR A 153 -7.90 34.00 -17.43
C THR A 153 -8.24 35.43 -17.85
N GLU A 154 -7.24 36.31 -17.95
CA GLU A 154 -7.42 37.71 -18.40
C GLU A 154 -7.89 37.80 -19.86
N ASN A 155 -7.46 36.86 -20.71
CA ASN A 155 -7.83 36.82 -22.13
C ASN A 155 -9.05 35.92 -22.44
N SER A 156 -9.77 35.46 -21.41
CA SER A 156 -10.99 34.68 -21.57
C SER A 156 -12.23 35.58 -21.50
N GLU A 157 -12.97 35.71 -22.60
CA GLU A 157 -14.17 36.56 -22.66
C GLU A 157 -15.26 36.09 -21.69
N THR A 158 -15.41 34.77 -21.56
CA THR A 158 -16.41 34.13 -20.69
C THR A 158 -15.97 34.03 -19.23
N TRP A 159 -14.83 34.64 -18.84
CA TRP A 159 -14.29 34.46 -17.48
C TRP A 159 -15.19 35.03 -16.40
N LYS A 160 -15.68 36.26 -16.61
CA LYS A 160 -16.51 36.99 -15.64
C LYS A 160 -17.88 36.34 -15.44
N GLU A 161 -18.48 35.82 -16.51
CA GLU A 161 -19.81 35.21 -16.49
C GLU A 161 -19.82 33.80 -15.87
N LYS A 162 -18.66 33.17 -15.68
CA LYS A 162 -18.57 31.84 -15.07
C LYS A 162 -18.88 31.91 -13.59
N THR A 163 -19.54 30.86 -13.10
CA THR A 163 -19.67 30.62 -11.67
C THR A 163 -18.30 30.38 -11.04
N GLU A 164 -18.19 30.67 -9.76
CA GLU A 164 -17.01 30.42 -8.93
C GLU A 164 -16.51 28.97 -9.01
N PHE A 165 -17.43 27.99 -8.97
CA PHE A 165 -17.07 26.58 -9.18
C PHE A 165 -16.48 26.30 -10.56
N ALA A 166 -17.00 26.95 -11.60
CA ALA A 166 -16.47 26.80 -12.95
C ALA A 166 -15.10 27.49 -13.11
N LYS A 167 -14.88 28.64 -12.46
CA LYS A 167 -13.59 29.32 -12.38
C LYS A 167 -12.55 28.44 -11.68
N ALA A 168 -12.85 27.92 -10.49
CA ALA A 168 -11.99 26.96 -9.76
C ALA A 168 -11.62 25.75 -10.62
N LYS A 169 -12.63 25.09 -11.21
CA LYS A 169 -12.44 23.91 -12.07
C LYS A 169 -11.58 24.22 -13.29
N TYR A 170 -11.75 25.40 -13.89
CA TYR A 170 -10.93 25.84 -15.01
C TYR A 170 -9.47 26.02 -14.58
N ILE A 171 -9.21 26.72 -13.47
CA ILE A 171 -7.85 26.98 -13.00
C ILE A 171 -7.16 25.67 -12.63
N LYS A 172 -7.80 24.80 -11.85
CA LYS A 172 -7.29 23.46 -11.51
C LYS A 172 -6.89 22.65 -12.75
N ARG A 173 -7.71 22.69 -13.81
CA ARG A 173 -7.38 22.05 -15.09
C ARG A 173 -6.16 22.66 -15.79
N LYS A 174 -5.97 23.99 -15.70
CA LYS A 174 -4.82 24.69 -16.31
C LYS A 174 -3.56 24.49 -15.48
N GLN A 175 -3.65 24.47 -14.15
CA GLN A 175 -2.57 24.09 -13.24
C GLN A 175 -2.06 22.68 -13.56
N LYS A 176 -2.93 21.66 -13.66
CA LYS A 176 -2.52 20.30 -14.08
C LYS A 176 -1.81 20.24 -15.45
N LYS A 177 -2.01 21.24 -16.31
CA LYS A 177 -1.44 21.28 -17.66
C LYS A 177 -0.13 22.07 -17.74
N TYR A 178 -0.01 23.14 -16.96
CA TYR A 178 1.07 24.13 -17.10
C TYR A 178 1.91 24.31 -15.85
N SER A 179 1.44 23.89 -14.67
CA SER A 179 2.24 23.89 -13.45
C SER A 179 3.41 22.94 -13.61
N ARG A 180 4.57 23.37 -13.11
CA ARG A 180 5.81 22.60 -13.03
C ARG A 180 6.11 22.18 -11.59
N VAL A 181 5.12 22.34 -10.71
CA VAL A 181 5.21 21.94 -9.31
C VAL A 181 5.11 20.43 -9.19
N PHE A 182 6.06 19.84 -8.50
CA PHE A 182 6.10 18.42 -8.17
C PHE A 182 6.36 18.26 -6.67
N THR A 183 5.99 17.11 -6.11
CA THR A 183 6.19 16.83 -4.68
C THR A 183 6.95 15.51 -4.55
N PRO A 184 8.23 15.52 -4.13
CA PRO A 184 8.94 14.31 -3.74
C PRO A 184 8.37 13.83 -2.40
N VAL A 185 7.62 12.75 -2.44
CA VAL A 185 7.02 12.13 -1.24
C VAL A 185 7.89 10.98 -0.77
N ARG A 186 8.06 10.88 0.54
CA ARG A 186 8.79 9.76 1.13
C ARG A 186 8.03 8.46 0.86
N PRO A 187 8.67 7.41 0.32
CA PRO A 187 7.99 6.13 0.13
C PRO A 187 7.65 5.48 1.47
N THR A 188 6.42 5.00 1.58
CA THR A 188 5.95 4.13 2.66
C THR A 188 5.29 2.91 2.04
N ALA A 189 5.06 1.84 2.81
CA ALA A 189 4.37 0.65 2.33
C ALA A 189 2.97 1.01 1.80
N ARG A 190 2.26 1.94 2.44
CA ARG A 190 0.98 2.49 1.95
C ARG A 190 1.14 3.16 0.59
N LEU A 191 2.10 4.07 0.46
CA LEU A 191 2.31 4.81 -0.78
C LEU A 191 2.83 3.94 -1.92
N LEU A 192 3.65 2.92 -1.62
CA LEU A 192 4.05 1.91 -2.60
C LEU A 192 2.85 1.07 -3.06
N CYS A 193 1.97 0.67 -2.14
CA CYS A 193 0.72 0.00 -2.47
C CYS A 193 -0.14 0.87 -3.41
N GLU A 194 -0.37 2.13 -3.07
CA GLU A 194 -1.13 3.07 -3.91
C GLU A 194 -0.48 3.31 -5.28
N HIS A 195 0.85 3.52 -5.30
CA HIS A 195 1.63 3.69 -6.53
C HIS A 195 1.48 2.50 -7.47
N PHE A 196 1.72 1.28 -6.98
CA PHE A 196 1.63 0.08 -7.81
C PHE A 196 0.18 -0.29 -8.12
N ASN A 197 -0.78 -0.07 -7.23
CA ASN A 197 -2.20 -0.31 -7.54
C ASN A 197 -2.66 0.56 -8.73
N ARG A 198 -2.14 1.78 -8.85
CA ARG A 198 -2.45 2.69 -9.97
C ARG A 198 -1.69 2.38 -11.25
N GLU A 199 -0.38 2.14 -11.17
CA GLU A 199 0.49 2.00 -12.34
C GLU A 199 0.56 0.55 -12.87
N ASN A 200 0.61 -0.43 -11.98
CA ASN A 200 0.70 -1.85 -12.33
C ASN A 200 0.10 -2.74 -11.22
N PRO A 201 -1.25 -2.77 -11.09
CA PRO A 201 -1.93 -3.44 -9.97
C PRO A 201 -1.61 -4.93 -9.89
N ARG A 202 -1.37 -5.59 -11.03
CA ARG A 202 -1.02 -7.02 -11.09
C ARG A 202 0.29 -7.34 -10.37
N ARG A 203 1.24 -6.41 -10.31
CA ARG A 203 2.52 -6.60 -9.60
C ARG A 203 2.34 -6.87 -8.11
N ILE A 204 1.29 -6.31 -7.53
CA ILE A 204 0.95 -6.45 -6.10
C ILE A 204 -0.32 -7.28 -5.90
N LEU A 205 -0.66 -8.12 -6.88
CA LEU A 205 -1.87 -8.95 -6.87
C LEU A 205 -3.15 -8.14 -6.57
N GLU A 206 -3.24 -6.94 -7.11
CA GLU A 206 -4.35 -5.98 -6.97
C GLU A 206 -4.70 -5.58 -5.52
N ILE A 207 -3.80 -5.82 -4.56
CA ILE A 207 -3.98 -5.40 -3.17
C ILE A 207 -4.18 -3.88 -3.12
N ARG A 208 -5.22 -3.45 -2.39
CA ARG A 208 -5.51 -2.05 -2.11
C ARG A 208 -5.02 -1.67 -0.71
N GLY A 209 -4.80 -0.37 -0.45
CA GLY A 209 -4.27 0.12 0.82
C GLY A 209 -5.11 -0.22 2.05
N ASP A 210 -6.44 -0.27 1.92
CA ASP A 210 -7.35 -0.72 2.98
C ASP A 210 -7.22 -2.23 3.23
N THR A 211 -7.14 -3.05 2.18
CA THR A 211 -6.89 -4.50 2.32
C THR A 211 -5.53 -4.76 2.98
N LEU A 212 -4.47 -4.07 2.54
CA LEU A 212 -3.14 -4.16 3.15
C LEU A 212 -3.21 -3.82 4.66
N SER A 213 -3.95 -2.77 5.01
CA SER A 213 -4.15 -2.37 6.41
C SER A 213 -4.88 -3.44 7.22
N GLN A 214 -5.90 -4.09 6.63
CA GLN A 214 -6.59 -5.21 7.26
C GLN A 214 -5.69 -6.42 7.44
N ILE A 215 -4.84 -6.78 6.47
CA ILE A 215 -3.89 -7.89 6.59
C ILE A 215 -2.98 -7.68 7.80
N LEU A 216 -2.35 -6.51 7.89
CA LEU A 216 -1.42 -6.20 8.98
C LEU A 216 -2.10 -6.17 10.35
N THR A 217 -3.36 -5.72 10.40
CA THR A 217 -4.14 -5.63 11.64
C THR A 217 -4.62 -7.00 12.09
N ALA A 218 -5.17 -7.80 11.17
CA ALA A 218 -5.64 -9.15 11.45
C ALA A 218 -4.50 -10.09 11.85
N ALA A 219 -3.30 -9.90 11.29
CA ALA A 219 -2.09 -10.64 11.67
C ALA A 219 -1.41 -10.08 12.95
N ASN A 220 -1.96 -9.01 13.55
CA ASN A 220 -1.40 -8.35 14.73
C ASN A 220 0.09 -7.98 14.56
N VAL A 221 0.46 -7.46 13.40
CA VAL A 221 1.85 -7.09 13.11
C VAL A 221 2.27 -5.95 14.03
N ARG A 222 3.40 -6.15 14.71
CA ARG A 222 4.02 -5.27 15.71
C ARG A 222 5.51 -5.55 15.84
N ALA A 223 6.24 -4.57 16.40
CA ALA A 223 7.64 -4.72 16.78
C ALA A 223 7.86 -5.91 17.73
N GLY A 224 8.94 -6.65 17.50
CA GLY A 224 9.36 -7.81 18.30
C GLY A 224 8.71 -9.14 17.89
N GLY A 225 7.70 -9.12 17.02
CA GLY A 225 7.02 -10.35 16.58
C GLY A 225 7.85 -11.20 15.62
N ARG A 226 7.52 -12.49 15.55
CA ARG A 226 8.09 -13.49 14.64
C ARG A 226 7.03 -13.92 13.64
N TYR A 227 7.12 -13.49 12.39
CA TYR A 227 6.10 -13.73 11.38
C TYR A 227 6.55 -14.74 10.34
N LEU A 228 5.68 -15.70 10.00
CA LEU A 228 5.80 -16.49 8.78
C LEU A 228 5.11 -15.75 7.64
N LEU A 229 5.83 -15.56 6.54
CA LEU A 229 5.35 -14.79 5.40
C LEU A 229 5.52 -15.59 4.10
N VAL A 230 4.44 -15.65 3.32
CA VAL A 230 4.49 -16.00 1.89
C VAL A 230 4.06 -14.75 1.13
N ASP A 231 4.96 -14.17 0.34
CA ASP A 231 4.75 -12.89 -0.35
C ASP A 231 5.12 -12.99 -1.84
N GLU A 232 4.09 -13.15 -2.66
CA GLU A 232 4.18 -13.06 -4.13
C GLU A 232 3.67 -11.72 -4.67
N ALA A 233 3.36 -10.74 -3.80
CA ALA A 233 3.00 -9.38 -4.18
C ALA A 233 4.24 -8.49 -4.39
N GLY A 234 5.29 -9.07 -4.97
CA GLY A 234 6.54 -8.37 -5.31
C GLY A 234 7.32 -7.80 -4.12
N GLY A 235 7.07 -8.29 -2.90
CA GLY A 235 7.69 -7.79 -1.67
C GLY A 235 6.88 -6.72 -0.94
N LEU A 236 5.64 -6.43 -1.35
CA LEU A 236 4.83 -5.39 -0.72
C LEU A 236 4.52 -5.70 0.76
N LEU A 237 4.21 -6.96 1.08
CA LEU A 237 3.91 -7.35 2.46
C LEU A 237 5.18 -7.33 3.29
N THR A 238 6.29 -7.76 2.71
CA THR A 238 7.61 -7.65 3.31
C THR A 238 7.93 -6.20 3.69
N CYS A 239 7.68 -5.24 2.78
CA CYS A 239 7.82 -3.81 3.05
C CYS A 239 6.94 -3.36 4.22
N ALA A 240 5.67 -3.74 4.20
CA ALA A 240 4.70 -3.34 5.22
C ALA A 240 5.02 -3.90 6.62
N LEU A 241 5.50 -5.16 6.69
CA LEU A 241 5.95 -5.76 7.94
C LEU A 241 7.23 -5.08 8.42
N ALA A 242 8.24 -4.92 7.57
CA ALA A 242 9.51 -4.29 7.93
C ALA A 242 9.31 -2.84 8.42
N GLU A 243 8.47 -2.07 7.73
CA GLU A 243 8.09 -0.71 8.12
C GLU A 243 7.37 -0.69 9.48
N ARG A 244 6.46 -1.62 9.75
CA ARG A 244 5.75 -1.63 11.04
C ARG A 244 6.64 -2.14 12.19
N MET A 245 7.59 -3.02 11.89
CA MET A 245 8.48 -3.64 12.88
C MET A 245 9.70 -2.80 13.21
N GLN A 246 10.12 -1.89 12.31
CA GLN A 246 11.26 -0.97 12.51
C GLN A 246 12.54 -1.66 13.01
N GLY A 247 12.85 -2.86 12.49
CA GLY A 247 14.05 -3.61 12.87
C GLY A 247 13.93 -4.49 14.12
N TRP A 248 12.74 -4.61 14.71
CA TRP A 248 12.50 -5.44 15.90
C TRP A 248 11.69 -6.69 15.56
N GLY A 249 12.27 -7.87 15.81
CA GLY A 249 11.62 -9.16 15.58
C GLY A 249 12.23 -9.92 14.40
N THR A 250 11.44 -10.76 13.72
CA THR A 250 11.92 -11.52 12.56
C THR A 250 10.78 -11.78 11.58
N ILE A 251 11.08 -11.69 10.28
CA ILE A 251 10.22 -12.08 9.18
C ILE A 251 10.86 -13.30 8.52
N MET A 252 10.20 -14.46 8.63
CA MET A 252 10.61 -15.69 7.98
C MET A 252 9.79 -15.86 6.69
N MET A 253 10.41 -15.53 5.56
CA MET A 253 9.79 -15.56 4.24
C MET A 253 10.02 -16.91 3.55
N LEU A 254 8.93 -17.55 3.14
CA LEU A 254 8.92 -18.74 2.30
C LEU A 254 8.69 -18.33 0.85
N HIS A 255 9.43 -18.93 -0.07
CA HIS A 255 9.39 -18.57 -1.50
C HIS A 255 9.66 -19.77 -2.40
N GLU A 256 9.16 -19.73 -3.63
CA GLU A 256 9.37 -20.81 -4.61
C GLU A 256 10.78 -20.80 -5.19
N HIS A 257 11.19 -19.66 -5.73
CA HIS A 257 12.43 -19.56 -6.50
C HIS A 257 13.69 -19.73 -5.64
N PRO A 258 14.88 -19.94 -6.24
CA PRO A 258 16.13 -20.01 -5.48
C PRO A 258 16.46 -18.74 -4.68
N ALA A 259 15.91 -17.60 -5.07
CA ALA A 259 16.01 -16.32 -4.38
C ALA A 259 14.60 -15.78 -4.10
N SER A 260 14.42 -15.20 -2.92
CA SER A 260 13.20 -14.49 -2.53
C SER A 260 13.06 -13.17 -3.28
N ASN A 261 11.84 -12.83 -3.70
CA ASN A 261 11.55 -11.52 -4.28
C ASN A 261 11.02 -10.55 -3.22
N HIS A 262 11.90 -9.68 -2.70
CA HIS A 262 11.53 -8.61 -1.77
C HIS A 262 12.19 -7.28 -2.17
N ASP A 263 12.42 -7.09 -3.47
CA ASP A 263 13.16 -5.96 -4.03
C ASP A 263 12.55 -4.59 -3.69
N MET A 264 11.25 -4.54 -3.37
CA MET A 264 10.58 -3.30 -2.99
C MET A 264 11.10 -2.70 -1.67
N ILE A 265 11.73 -3.50 -0.80
CA ILE A 265 12.17 -3.01 0.53
C ILE A 265 13.17 -1.87 0.43
N LYS A 266 13.98 -1.86 -0.64
CA LYS A 266 14.97 -0.80 -0.92
C LYS A 266 14.33 0.57 -1.13
N TYR A 267 13.05 0.62 -1.49
CA TYR A 267 12.33 1.87 -1.74
C TYR A 267 11.96 2.61 -0.46
N LEU A 268 11.89 1.94 0.69
CA LEU A 268 11.42 2.53 1.94
C LEU A 268 12.46 3.42 2.64
N ASN A 269 13.68 3.52 2.13
CA ASN A 269 14.78 4.24 2.77
C ASN A 269 15.00 3.82 4.24
N LEU A 270 14.76 2.54 4.54
CA LEU A 270 14.91 2.05 5.91
C LEU A 270 16.39 2.07 6.31
N PRO A 271 16.69 2.35 7.59
CA PRO A 271 18.05 2.22 8.12
C PRO A 271 18.62 0.83 7.85
N SER A 272 19.94 0.73 7.74
CA SER A 272 20.65 -0.52 7.44
C SER A 272 20.37 -1.64 8.45
N THR A 273 19.91 -1.31 9.66
CA THR A 273 19.54 -2.26 10.72
C THR A 273 18.18 -2.92 10.52
N VAL A 274 17.29 -2.36 9.69
CA VAL A 274 15.94 -2.90 9.51
C VAL A 274 15.90 -4.13 8.60
N PRO A 275 16.64 -4.21 7.47
CA PRO A 275 16.69 -5.42 6.65
C PRO A 275 17.21 -6.68 7.37
N ASP A 276 17.96 -6.54 8.46
CA ASP A 276 18.50 -7.67 9.23
C ASP A 276 17.42 -8.56 9.89
N VAL A 277 16.16 -8.10 9.96
CA VAL A 277 15.04 -8.92 10.47
C VAL A 277 14.59 -10.00 9.51
N MET A 278 15.10 -10.01 8.26
CA MET A 278 14.64 -10.94 7.23
C MET A 278 15.41 -12.26 7.23
N ARG A 279 14.66 -13.36 7.25
CA ARG A 279 15.13 -14.71 6.95
C ARG A 279 14.34 -15.26 5.79
N THR A 280 15.00 -16.01 4.92
CA THR A 280 14.39 -16.56 3.70
C THR A 280 14.69 -18.04 3.59
N LEU A 281 13.72 -18.81 3.11
CA LEU A 281 13.89 -20.23 2.81
C LEU A 281 13.01 -20.60 1.61
N SER A 282 13.55 -21.38 0.68
CA SER A 282 12.76 -21.89 -0.44
C SER A 282 11.87 -23.05 0.04
N TRP A 283 10.68 -23.22 -0.55
CA TRP A 283 9.78 -24.34 -0.27
C TRP A 283 10.51 -25.70 -0.36
N ASN A 284 11.32 -25.88 -1.39
CA ASN A 284 12.13 -27.07 -1.62
C ASN A 284 13.28 -27.25 -0.60
N ARG A 285 13.40 -26.38 0.40
CA ARG A 285 14.45 -26.45 1.42
C ARG A 285 13.90 -26.56 2.83
N ILE A 286 12.58 -26.68 3.00
CA ILE A 286 11.94 -26.93 4.30
C ILE A 286 12.44 -28.27 4.86
N GLU A 287 12.39 -29.31 4.03
CA GLU A 287 13.00 -30.60 4.33
C GLU A 287 14.48 -30.62 3.90
N PRO A 288 15.34 -31.35 4.64
CA PRO A 288 16.69 -31.59 4.19
C PRO A 288 16.69 -32.50 2.96
N HIS A 289 17.24 -32.03 1.86
CA HIS A 289 17.57 -32.91 0.73
C HIS A 289 18.98 -33.44 0.92
N THR A 290 19.11 -34.76 1.05
CA THR A 290 20.37 -35.46 1.33
C THR A 290 21.45 -35.14 0.31
N ASP A 291 21.09 -34.93 -0.96
CA ASP A 291 22.04 -34.78 -2.07
C ASP A 291 22.55 -33.33 -2.26
N GLU A 292 21.89 -32.34 -1.66
CA GLU A 292 22.25 -30.92 -1.82
C GLU A 292 22.74 -30.25 -0.53
N ASP A 293 22.37 -30.77 0.64
CA ASP A 293 22.83 -30.25 1.94
C ASP A 293 24.14 -30.90 2.44
N ILE A 294 24.53 -32.04 1.83
CA ILE A 294 25.75 -32.82 2.07
C ILE A 294 26.19 -33.48 0.74
N GLU A 295 27.45 -33.28 0.34
CA GLU A 295 28.25 -34.19 -0.51
C GLU A 295 27.81 -34.49 -1.96
N ASN A 296 27.98 -33.54 -2.89
CA ASN A 296 28.61 -33.83 -4.19
C ASN A 296 29.04 -32.56 -4.92
N THR A 297 29.95 -31.83 -4.30
CA THR A 297 31.00 -31.24 -5.13
C THR A 297 32.31 -31.46 -4.39
N GLU A 298 32.92 -32.61 -4.66
CA GLU A 298 34.35 -32.59 -4.93
C GLU A 298 34.57 -31.44 -5.93
N MET A 299 34.75 -30.21 -5.45
CA MET A 299 35.31 -29.13 -6.25
C MET A 299 36.80 -29.47 -6.39
N LYS A 300 37.08 -30.50 -7.19
CA LYS A 300 38.34 -30.68 -7.87
C LYS A 300 38.52 -29.40 -8.70
N ASN A 301 39.31 -28.47 -8.15
CA ASN A 301 39.77 -27.21 -8.74
C ASN A 301 38.77 -26.03 -8.71
N ALA A 302 38.34 -25.57 -7.53
CA ALA A 302 37.68 -24.26 -7.43
C ALA A 302 38.41 -23.28 -6.50
N ASP A 303 38.46 -22.04 -6.96
CA ASP A 303 38.87 -20.83 -6.25
C ASP A 303 38.37 -20.81 -4.78
N PRO A 304 39.26 -20.55 -3.79
CA PRO A 304 38.90 -20.43 -2.38
C PRO A 304 37.70 -19.52 -2.10
N GLU A 305 37.56 -18.40 -2.81
CA GLU A 305 36.42 -17.48 -2.60
C GLU A 305 35.07 -18.14 -2.93
N ARG A 306 35.03 -18.92 -4.01
CA ARG A 306 33.81 -19.60 -4.45
C ARG A 306 33.39 -20.66 -3.44
N SER A 307 34.36 -21.39 -2.88
CA SER A 307 34.12 -22.38 -1.82
C SER A 307 33.56 -21.73 -0.55
N GLN A 308 34.13 -20.60 -0.12
CA GLN A 308 33.64 -19.85 1.05
C GLN A 308 32.21 -19.33 0.86
N ARG A 309 31.90 -18.73 -0.31
CA ARG A 309 30.53 -18.26 -0.62
C ARG A 309 29.51 -19.41 -0.61
N TYR A 310 29.91 -20.57 -1.13
CA TYR A 310 29.08 -21.78 -1.12
C TYR A 310 28.81 -22.29 0.30
N GLN A 311 29.85 -22.42 1.13
CA GLN A 311 29.71 -22.82 2.53
C GLN A 311 28.83 -21.85 3.32
N ALA A 312 29.01 -20.53 3.13
CA ALA A 312 28.18 -19.51 3.76
C ALA A 312 26.71 -19.62 3.35
N ARG A 313 26.43 -19.93 2.08
CA ARG A 313 25.07 -20.16 1.57
C ARG A 313 24.43 -21.40 2.22
N ILE A 314 25.13 -22.52 2.28
CA ILE A 314 24.63 -23.74 2.93
C ILE A 314 24.33 -23.47 4.41
N LYS A 315 25.27 -22.84 5.11
CA LYS A 315 25.09 -22.47 6.52
C LYS A 315 23.83 -21.62 6.70
N LYS A 316 23.64 -20.58 5.88
CA LYS A 316 22.44 -19.73 5.92
C LYS A 316 21.15 -20.53 5.71
N ILE A 317 21.14 -21.48 4.78
CA ILE A 317 19.97 -22.35 4.54
C ILE A 317 19.68 -23.24 5.76
N LYS A 318 20.72 -23.88 6.33
CA LYS A 318 20.60 -24.71 7.53
C LYS A 318 20.08 -23.89 8.71
N ASP A 319 20.67 -22.73 8.97
CA ASP A 319 20.26 -21.80 10.03
C ASP A 319 18.78 -21.35 9.84
N SER A 320 18.36 -21.00 8.61
CA SER A 320 16.97 -20.65 8.31
C SER A 320 16.00 -21.82 8.54
N ARG A 321 16.39 -23.03 8.17
CA ARG A 321 15.58 -24.24 8.36
C ARG A 321 15.43 -24.59 9.84
N GLU A 322 16.53 -24.56 10.59
CA GLU A 322 16.50 -24.79 12.05
C GLU A 322 15.62 -23.75 12.73
N TYR A 323 15.72 -22.49 12.31
CA TYR A 323 14.85 -21.41 12.81
C TYR A 323 13.37 -21.65 12.51
N LEU A 324 13.01 -22.11 11.31
CA LEU A 324 11.64 -22.51 10.98
C LEU A 324 11.16 -23.65 11.87
N LYS A 325 11.98 -24.71 12.00
CA LYS A 325 11.66 -25.91 12.79
C LYS A 325 11.51 -25.64 14.29
N ALA A 326 12.20 -24.62 14.81
CA ALA A 326 12.03 -24.19 16.19
C ALA A 326 10.60 -23.69 16.49
N GLY A 327 9.84 -23.28 15.46
CA GLY A 327 8.44 -22.89 15.59
C GLY A 327 8.22 -21.69 16.51
N GLY A 328 6.98 -21.54 17.00
CA GLY A 328 6.59 -20.45 17.89
C GLY A 328 6.47 -19.11 17.19
N PHE A 329 6.00 -19.11 15.94
CA PHE A 329 5.71 -17.90 15.18
C PHE A 329 4.39 -17.27 15.63
N ASP A 330 4.36 -15.95 15.70
CA ASP A 330 3.25 -15.15 16.21
C ASP A 330 2.12 -14.98 15.18
N ALA A 331 2.40 -15.09 13.88
CA ALA A 331 1.37 -15.11 12.84
C ALA A 331 1.86 -15.78 11.55
N LEU A 332 0.89 -16.21 10.72
CA LEU A 332 1.10 -16.62 9.33
C LEU A 332 0.36 -15.66 8.39
N ILE A 333 1.10 -15.09 7.44
CA ILE A 333 0.57 -14.17 6.42
C ILE A 333 0.82 -14.78 5.04
N ILE A 334 -0.23 -14.94 4.25
CA ILE A 334 -0.18 -15.62 2.96
C ILE A 334 -0.71 -14.71 1.85
N VAL A 335 0.15 -14.43 0.89
CA VAL A 335 -0.18 -13.76 -0.37
C VAL A 335 0.50 -14.58 -1.47
N SER A 336 -0.23 -15.51 -2.06
CA SER A 336 0.31 -16.46 -3.03
C SER A 336 -0.72 -16.82 -4.10
N LEU A 337 -0.22 -17.23 -5.26
CA LEU A 337 -1.00 -17.83 -6.33
C LEU A 337 -1.17 -19.36 -6.17
N PHE A 338 -0.47 -19.97 -5.20
CA PHE A 338 -0.66 -21.36 -4.83
C PHE A 338 -1.94 -21.59 -4.02
N ASP A 339 -2.28 -22.87 -3.85
CA ASP A 339 -3.40 -23.26 -3.01
C ASP A 339 -3.18 -22.85 -1.55
N VAL A 340 -4.04 -21.97 -1.06
CA VAL A 340 -3.91 -21.40 0.29
C VAL A 340 -4.14 -22.44 1.37
N LYS A 341 -4.99 -23.44 1.12
CA LYS A 341 -5.26 -24.50 2.10
C LYS A 341 -4.01 -25.34 2.32
N GLU A 342 -3.32 -25.76 1.26
CA GLU A 342 -2.07 -26.52 1.36
C GLU A 342 -0.99 -25.75 2.11
N ILE A 343 -0.86 -24.44 1.85
CA ILE A 343 0.07 -23.58 2.59
C ILE A 343 -0.27 -23.55 4.10
N ILE A 344 -1.55 -23.41 4.46
CA ILE A 344 -1.98 -23.40 5.86
C ILE A 344 -1.69 -24.75 6.51
N GLU A 345 -2.02 -25.86 5.86
CA GLU A 345 -1.75 -27.21 6.37
C GLU A 345 -0.25 -27.42 6.62
N MET A 346 0.60 -26.96 5.70
CA MET A 346 2.05 -27.09 5.80
C MET A 346 2.68 -26.19 6.88
N LEU A 347 2.22 -24.93 7.01
CA LEU A 347 2.88 -23.92 7.84
C LEU A 347 2.25 -23.73 9.23
N SER A 348 0.98 -24.09 9.42
CA SER A 348 0.32 -23.96 10.72
C SER A 348 0.97 -24.74 11.87
N PRO A 349 1.69 -25.87 11.67
CA PRO A 349 2.41 -26.54 12.75
C PRO A 349 3.54 -25.72 13.37
N TYR A 350 4.10 -24.75 12.64
CA TYR A 350 5.17 -23.88 13.14
C TYR A 350 4.64 -22.68 13.97
N LEU A 351 3.32 -22.46 13.98
CA LEU A 351 2.71 -21.35 14.70
C LEU A 351 2.59 -21.60 16.19
N ALA A 352 2.70 -20.54 16.98
CA ALA A 352 2.32 -20.56 18.38
C ALA A 352 0.80 -20.73 18.54
N GLY A 353 0.37 -21.21 19.70
CA GLY A 353 -1.04 -21.17 20.07
C GLY A 353 -1.52 -19.73 20.18
N SER A 354 -2.78 -19.48 19.80
CA SER A 354 -3.38 -18.14 19.69
C SER A 354 -2.77 -17.23 18.60
N ALA A 355 -1.94 -17.77 17.70
CA ALA A 355 -1.39 -17.01 16.57
C ALA A 355 -2.45 -16.77 15.48
N PRO A 356 -2.65 -15.53 14.99
CA PRO A 356 -3.47 -15.27 13.83
C PRO A 356 -2.89 -15.84 12.54
N ILE A 357 -3.79 -16.24 11.64
CA ILE A 357 -3.51 -16.61 10.26
C ILE A 357 -4.32 -15.67 9.38
N VAL A 358 -3.68 -15.10 8.36
CA VAL A 358 -4.33 -14.24 7.37
C VAL A 358 -3.85 -14.61 5.98
N ALA A 359 -4.78 -14.91 5.09
CA ALA A 359 -4.50 -15.21 3.69
C ALA A 359 -5.30 -14.27 2.78
N TYR A 360 -4.66 -13.81 1.72
CA TYR A 360 -5.25 -12.92 0.71
C TYR A 360 -5.34 -13.61 -0.65
N SER A 361 -6.40 -13.29 -1.39
CA SER A 361 -6.49 -13.54 -2.83
C SER A 361 -7.33 -12.48 -3.52
N GLN A 362 -7.05 -12.26 -4.80
CA GLN A 362 -7.91 -11.45 -5.69
C GLN A 362 -9.30 -12.08 -5.87
N TYR A 363 -9.39 -13.41 -5.72
CA TYR A 363 -10.58 -14.19 -6.00
C TYR A 363 -11.10 -14.85 -4.73
N LYS A 364 -12.39 -14.67 -4.44
CA LYS A 364 -13.06 -15.25 -3.28
C LYS A 364 -13.07 -16.78 -3.33
N GLU A 365 -13.23 -17.33 -4.52
CA GLU A 365 -13.31 -18.76 -4.80
C GLU A 365 -12.02 -19.46 -4.40
N ALA A 366 -10.86 -18.85 -4.68
CA ALA A 366 -9.54 -19.37 -4.32
C ALA A 366 -9.33 -19.50 -2.80
N LEU A 367 -10.10 -18.76 -1.99
CA LEU A 367 -10.03 -18.81 -0.53
C LEU A 367 -11.11 -19.70 0.10
N THR A 368 -12.08 -20.16 -0.68
CA THR A 368 -13.26 -20.86 -0.14
C THR A 368 -12.87 -22.20 0.48
N ASP A 369 -11.97 -22.95 -0.15
CA ASP A 369 -11.52 -24.25 0.36
C ASP A 369 -10.67 -24.11 1.62
N ALA A 370 -9.77 -23.11 1.66
CA ALA A 370 -9.01 -22.77 2.87
C ALA A 370 -9.93 -22.35 4.03
N TRP A 371 -10.93 -21.52 3.75
CA TRP A 371 -11.92 -21.11 4.75
C TRP A 371 -12.73 -22.31 5.28
N GLN A 372 -13.20 -23.20 4.40
CA GLN A 372 -13.92 -24.41 4.80
C GLN A 372 -13.04 -25.36 5.62
N HIS A 373 -11.77 -25.53 5.25
CA HIS A 373 -10.79 -26.29 6.01
C HIS A 373 -10.63 -25.69 7.42
N MET A 374 -10.37 -24.39 7.54
CA MET A 374 -10.22 -23.73 8.84
C MET A 374 -11.49 -23.83 9.71
N ARG A 375 -12.68 -23.89 9.11
CA ARG A 375 -13.94 -24.03 9.85
C ARG A 375 -14.22 -25.44 10.34
N THR A 376 -13.67 -26.45 9.67
CA THR A 376 -13.93 -27.87 9.95
C THR A 376 -12.83 -28.50 10.81
N ALA A 377 -11.59 -28.05 10.64
CA ALA A 377 -10.47 -28.43 11.49
C ALA A 377 -10.63 -27.87 12.91
N ARG A 378 -10.18 -28.64 13.90
CA ARG A 378 -10.27 -28.28 15.34
C ARG A 378 -9.15 -27.36 15.79
N GLU A 379 -8.16 -27.14 14.93
CA GLU A 379 -6.97 -26.36 15.22
C GLU A 379 -7.16 -24.86 14.95
N PHE A 380 -8.34 -24.43 14.49
CA PHE A 380 -8.61 -23.03 14.21
C PHE A 380 -9.93 -22.59 14.82
N VAL A 381 -9.96 -21.34 15.28
CA VAL A 381 -11.16 -20.67 15.77
C VAL A 381 -11.33 -19.33 15.06
N ASN A 382 -12.55 -18.80 15.10
CA ASN A 382 -12.91 -17.52 14.50
C ASN A 382 -12.52 -17.42 13.01
N SER A 383 -12.77 -18.48 12.23
CA SER A 383 -12.51 -18.46 10.79
C SER A 383 -13.50 -17.56 10.06
N GLN A 384 -12.99 -16.54 9.37
CA GLN A 384 -13.77 -15.52 8.65
C GLN A 384 -13.29 -15.40 7.20
N LEU A 385 -14.22 -15.16 6.29
CA LEU A 385 -13.96 -14.79 4.89
C LEU A 385 -14.57 -13.40 4.68
N THR A 386 -13.73 -12.39 4.44
CA THR A 386 -14.11 -10.98 4.43
C THR A 386 -13.62 -10.26 3.18
N GLU A 387 -14.27 -9.13 2.86
CA GLU A 387 -13.87 -8.17 1.84
C GLU A 387 -14.01 -6.77 2.43
N SER A 388 -13.15 -5.83 2.01
CA SER A 388 -13.28 -4.41 2.33
C SER A 388 -13.71 -3.60 1.12
N TRP A 389 -14.56 -2.60 1.34
CA TRP A 389 -14.97 -1.62 0.34
C TRP A 389 -14.50 -0.24 0.75
N LEU A 390 -13.80 0.45 -0.17
CA LEU A 390 -13.28 1.79 0.04
C LEU A 390 -13.98 2.78 -0.90
N ARG A 391 -14.48 3.89 -0.33
CA ARG A 391 -15.12 4.97 -1.09
C ARG A 391 -14.47 6.31 -0.79
N GLU A 392 -13.83 6.89 -1.80
CA GLU A 392 -13.20 8.19 -1.75
C GLU A 392 -14.22 9.29 -2.03
N TYR A 393 -14.01 10.44 -1.41
CA TYR A 393 -14.87 11.61 -1.54
C TYR A 393 -14.06 12.80 -2.02
N GLN A 394 -14.64 13.56 -2.94
CA GLN A 394 -14.18 14.91 -3.21
C GLN A 394 -14.69 15.83 -2.09
N VAL A 395 -13.77 16.41 -1.32
CA VAL A 395 -14.10 17.30 -0.18
C VAL A 395 -13.84 18.75 -0.60
N THR A 396 -14.67 19.28 -1.49
CA THR A 396 -14.69 20.69 -1.92
C THR A 396 -16.14 21.15 -2.06
N GLY A 397 -16.42 22.40 -2.45
CA GLY A 397 -17.80 22.79 -2.74
C GLY A 397 -18.36 21.98 -3.91
N GLY A 398 -19.47 21.27 -3.66
CA GLY A 398 -19.96 20.17 -4.50
C GLY A 398 -19.46 18.78 -4.07
N MET A 399 -19.45 18.50 -2.75
CA MET A 399 -18.96 17.23 -2.20
C MET A 399 -19.76 16.03 -2.73
N HIS A 400 -19.05 15.07 -3.31
CA HIS A 400 -19.63 13.81 -3.76
C HIS A 400 -18.55 12.71 -3.77
N PRO A 401 -18.96 11.42 -3.78
CA PRO A 401 -18.05 10.32 -3.99
C PRO A 401 -17.36 10.39 -5.35
N THR A 402 -16.13 9.88 -5.45
CA THR A 402 -15.44 9.78 -6.74
C THR A 402 -16.25 8.89 -7.70
N MET A 403 -16.46 9.35 -8.93
CA MET A 403 -17.39 8.69 -9.87
C MET A 403 -16.90 7.33 -10.38
N ARG A 404 -15.59 7.12 -10.42
CA ARG A 404 -14.95 5.87 -10.82
C ARG A 404 -13.95 5.47 -9.76
N MET A 405 -14.08 4.24 -9.31
CA MET A 405 -13.25 3.65 -8.26
C MET A 405 -13.04 2.16 -8.56
N SER A 406 -12.05 1.54 -7.93
CA SER A 406 -11.87 0.10 -7.97
C SER A 406 -12.97 -0.61 -7.16
N GLY A 407 -13.52 -1.70 -7.73
CA GLY A 407 -14.64 -2.43 -7.15
C GLY A 407 -14.28 -3.29 -5.94
N THR A 408 -13.10 -3.93 -5.95
CA THR A 408 -12.64 -4.81 -4.86
C THR A 408 -11.15 -4.60 -4.58
N GLY A 409 -10.75 -4.72 -3.32
CA GLY A 409 -9.34 -4.75 -2.92
C GLY A 409 -8.84 -6.18 -2.75
N GLY A 410 -9.62 -7.16 -3.19
CA GLY A 410 -9.49 -8.59 -2.95
C GLY A 410 -10.11 -9.04 -1.63
N TYR A 411 -9.94 -10.31 -1.31
CA TYR A 411 -10.60 -11.02 -0.21
C TYR A 411 -9.59 -11.53 0.80
N LEU A 412 -10.02 -11.66 2.05
CA LEU A 412 -9.21 -12.19 3.14
C LEU A 412 -9.89 -13.39 3.77
N VAL A 413 -9.12 -14.44 4.03
CA VAL A 413 -9.45 -15.46 5.03
C VAL A 413 -8.59 -15.23 6.24
N SER A 414 -9.22 -15.22 7.41
CA SER A 414 -8.50 -15.12 8.68
C SER A 414 -9.02 -16.10 9.70
N GLY A 415 -8.21 -16.39 10.70
CA GLY A 415 -8.58 -17.18 11.87
C GLY A 415 -7.42 -17.24 12.87
N ILE A 416 -7.63 -17.94 13.98
CA ILE A 416 -6.65 -18.03 15.07
C ILE A 416 -6.30 -19.49 15.29
N LYS A 417 -5.00 -19.83 15.27
CA LYS A 417 -4.50 -21.17 15.61
C LYS A 417 -4.78 -21.45 17.07
N VAL A 418 -5.31 -22.62 17.37
CA VAL A 418 -5.44 -23.18 18.72
C VAL A 418 -4.86 -24.58 18.74
N PHE A 419 -4.45 -25.03 19.91
CA PHE A 419 -4.04 -26.41 20.09
C PHE A 419 -5.27 -27.27 20.38
N GLU A 420 -5.37 -28.40 19.69
CA GLU A 420 -6.35 -29.41 20.04
C GLU A 420 -5.98 -29.98 21.43
N VAL A 421 -6.97 -30.02 22.33
CA VAL A 421 -6.83 -30.64 23.64
C VAL A 421 -7.64 -31.92 23.63
N GLU A 422 -7.06 -33.03 24.11
CA GLU A 422 -7.73 -34.34 24.22
C GLU A 422 -8.88 -34.39 25.23
N SER A 423 -9.32 -33.25 25.81
CA SER A 423 -10.32 -33.25 26.87
C SER A 423 -11.71 -33.64 26.34
N HIS A 424 -12.09 -34.86 26.73
CA HIS A 424 -13.39 -35.53 26.69
C HIS A 424 -14.65 -34.64 26.60
N ALA A 425 -15.54 -35.07 25.69
CA ALA A 425 -17.01 -34.98 25.80
C ALA A 425 -17.68 -33.59 25.72
N SER A 426 -17.97 -33.11 24.50
CA SER A 426 -19.30 -32.50 24.21
C SER A 426 -19.64 -32.32 22.72
N THR A 427 -18.66 -32.28 21.81
CA THR A 427 -18.94 -32.15 20.36
C THR A 427 -18.81 -33.49 19.64
N ARG A 428 -19.87 -34.31 19.69
CA ARG A 428 -20.04 -35.40 18.71
C ARG A 428 -19.94 -34.82 17.29
N PRO A 429 -19.27 -35.49 16.34
CA PRO A 429 -19.35 -35.10 14.94
C PRO A 429 -20.82 -35.01 14.54
N ARG A 430 -21.25 -33.91 13.92
CA ARG A 430 -22.57 -33.85 13.28
C ARG A 430 -22.56 -34.94 12.20
N ALA A 431 -23.21 -36.07 12.48
CA ALA A 431 -23.40 -37.10 11.48
C ALA A 431 -24.12 -36.49 10.26
N PRO A 432 -23.70 -36.80 9.03
CA PRO A 432 -24.41 -36.33 7.84
C PRO A 432 -25.84 -36.85 7.93
N GLY A 433 -26.80 -35.92 7.88
CA GLY A 433 -28.22 -36.24 8.04
C GLY A 433 -28.63 -37.32 7.05
N LYS A 434 -28.93 -38.53 7.55
CA LYS A 434 -29.67 -39.51 6.78
C LYS A 434 -31.03 -38.89 6.45
N GLY A 435 -31.25 -38.61 5.18
CA GLY A 435 -32.56 -38.17 4.68
C GLY A 435 -33.63 -39.11 5.22
N GLN A 436 -34.58 -38.55 5.96
CA GLN A 436 -35.78 -39.29 6.34
C GLN A 436 -36.60 -39.54 5.07
N GLY A 437 -36.42 -40.73 4.50
CA GLY A 437 -37.35 -41.29 3.53
C GLY A 437 -38.73 -41.36 4.16
N LYS A 438 -39.73 -40.88 3.41
CA LYS A 438 -41.16 -41.03 3.71
C LYS A 438 -41.49 -42.52 3.90
N GLY A 439 -41.61 -42.95 5.15
CA GLY A 439 -42.15 -44.24 5.54
C GLY A 439 -43.62 -44.11 5.92
N ARG A 440 -44.51 -44.58 5.03
CA ARG A 440 -45.96 -44.78 5.19
C ARG A 440 -46.37 -45.17 6.64
N ARG A 441 -47.21 -44.34 7.27
CA ARG A 441 -48.04 -44.79 8.41
C ARG A 441 -49.33 -45.42 7.87
N LYS A 442 -49.59 -46.65 8.30
CA LYS A 442 -50.87 -47.37 8.17
C LYS A 442 -51.99 -46.50 8.75
N ARG A 443 -53.08 -46.34 7.99
CA ARG A 443 -54.35 -45.79 8.47
C ARG A 443 -55.14 -46.95 9.08
N ASP A 444 -55.53 -46.79 10.34
CA ASP A 444 -56.64 -47.56 10.91
C ASP A 444 -57.93 -46.79 10.60
N ASP A 445 -58.94 -47.56 10.19
CA ASP A 445 -60.28 -47.12 9.86
C ASP A 445 -61.02 -46.65 11.13
N GLY A 446 -61.67 -45.50 11.02
CA GLY A 446 -62.45 -44.86 12.08
C GLY A 446 -63.50 -43.98 11.44
N ASP A 447 -64.70 -44.56 11.39
CA ASP A 447 -65.97 -44.20 10.80
C ASP A 447 -66.47 -42.73 10.92
N ASP A 448 -67.45 -42.48 10.06
CA ASP A 448 -68.16 -41.29 9.63
C ASP A 448 -68.80 -40.42 10.73
N GLY A 449 -69.11 -39.16 10.37
CA GLY A 449 -69.96 -38.31 11.20
C GLY A 449 -69.87 -36.81 10.88
N GLY A 450 -70.44 -36.41 9.75
CA GLY A 450 -70.51 -35.01 9.32
C GLY A 450 -71.51 -34.15 10.10
N GLU A 451 -71.24 -32.84 10.12
CA GLU A 451 -72.17 -31.71 9.91
C GLU A 451 -71.59 -30.43 10.54
N HIS A 452 -71.23 -29.43 9.71
CA HIS A 452 -71.85 -28.10 9.70
C HIS A 452 -71.08 -27.08 8.86
N ARG A 453 -71.79 -26.56 7.84
CA ARG A 453 -72.04 -25.13 7.52
C ARG A 453 -70.96 -24.13 8.02
N GLY A 454 -70.39 -23.24 7.23
CA GLY A 454 -70.74 -22.68 5.93
C GLY A 454 -70.00 -21.34 5.74
N ALA A 455 -70.33 -20.65 4.65
CA ALA A 455 -69.98 -19.28 4.27
C ALA A 455 -68.64 -19.07 3.51
N ASP A 456 -68.73 -19.27 2.19
CA ASP A 456 -68.55 -18.22 1.18
C ASP A 456 -68.25 -16.81 1.72
N LYS A 457 -67.18 -16.16 1.25
CA LYS A 457 -67.23 -15.32 0.04
C LYS A 457 -65.87 -14.70 -0.27
N ALA A 458 -65.45 -14.90 -1.52
CA ALA A 458 -64.44 -14.13 -2.21
C ALA A 458 -64.91 -12.68 -2.46
N MET A 459 -63.99 -11.73 -2.48
CA MET A 459 -63.93 -10.75 -3.57
C MET A 459 -62.55 -10.07 -3.62
N LYS A 460 -61.90 -10.22 -4.78
CA LYS A 460 -60.88 -9.31 -5.31
C LYS A 460 -61.54 -7.97 -5.64
N MET A 461 -60.81 -6.86 -5.49
CA MET A 461 -60.47 -5.93 -6.58
C MET A 461 -59.73 -4.70 -6.03
N ASP A 462 -58.54 -4.51 -6.58
CA ASP A 462 -57.88 -3.28 -7.06
C ASP A 462 -58.18 -1.92 -6.40
N GLU A 463 -57.09 -1.26 -5.95
CA GLU A 463 -56.52 -0.08 -6.62
C GLU A 463 -54.99 -0.09 -6.52
#